data_AF-A0A5C6RF96-F1
#
_entry.id   AF-A0A5C6RF96-F1
#
_cell.length_a   1.000
_cell.length_b   1.000
_cell.length_c   1.000
_cell.angle_alpha   90.00
_cell.angle_beta   90.00
_cell.angle_gamma   90.00
#
_symmetry.space_group_name_H-M   'P 1'
#
loop_
_entity.id
_entity.type
_entity.pdbx_description
1 polymer ?
#
loop_
_entity_poly.entity_id
_entity_poly.type
_entity_poly.pdbx_seq_one_letter_code
_entity_poly.pdbx_strand_id
1 'polypeptide(L)'
;MEKQQLTQRLNQKFEELVCLSDGYVESSDAMHDIEKGLLSELLSIGLLLLRYIIAGKLKQCKSYEFDVDNQAACQSKGKKARRYLSLFGPLSIQRPSHWASDKGVVYKLDEHLQLPRGSYWSYNIQELVGESASENDFRESVHLFNKLLNLDLRWESSVRNTLNLGQYVEAYYEARPAKAEPEAVCFSASFDGKGVPKIRKPKARSGNPKARLGKGEKPGTKQMATVSVTSSFKPKQRSVKAIADALMGVENEPQKIKKKPKQEQRSKKNGWHENIHRRAFLADQDKAVDYGIQDIKNRISHTDSRFVVPIDAGIGLEDKVLGAVKKYGLEDAFDGIILDIIHVLEYVWAAAAAVFGEQSKLRTPWVRDMLTDLLNSKTQKVIDDLVAIRDKTKLSKSKSQQLNKAITYFTNHQHKMDYLAFIKKGYPISSAMAESTCGHLVKERMEQSGMRWSSDSAQKVMDLRAVKLNGDMEDFVQFVVGSERKIRLRKMAA
;
A
#
# COMPACT_ATOMS: atom_id res chain seq x y z
N MET A 1 46.77 -3.35 17.53
CA MET A 1 47.04 -2.73 16.22
C MET A 1 45.81 -2.05 15.62
N GLU A 2 44.88 -2.73 14.94
CA GLU A 2 43.75 -2.06 14.23
C GLU A 2 42.87 -1.16 15.13
N LYS A 3 42.52 -1.62 16.35
CA LYS A 3 41.72 -0.83 17.30
C LYS A 3 42.44 0.44 17.80
N GLN A 4 43.74 0.35 18.05
CA GLN A 4 44.54 1.51 18.51
C GLN A 4 44.72 2.54 17.40
N GLN A 5 44.96 2.08 16.17
CA GLN A 5 45.01 2.96 14.99
C GLN A 5 43.67 3.66 14.76
N LEU A 6 42.55 2.95 14.93
CA LEU A 6 41.21 3.55 14.85
C LEU A 6 40.96 4.58 15.96
N THR A 7 41.40 4.32 17.20
CA THR A 7 41.30 5.29 18.30
C THR A 7 42.10 6.56 18.03
N GLN A 8 43.36 6.43 17.56
CA GLN A 8 44.17 7.58 17.19
C GLN A 8 43.50 8.41 16.09
N ARG A 9 42.99 7.74 15.04
CA ARG A 9 42.30 8.41 13.94
C ARG A 9 40.98 9.06 14.36
N LEU A 10 40.27 8.48 15.32
CA LEU A 10 39.06 9.07 15.90
C LEU A 10 39.40 10.37 16.65
N ASN A 11 40.44 10.36 17.50
CA ASN A 11 40.88 11.56 18.22
C ASN A 11 41.29 12.67 17.25
N GLN A 12 42.08 12.34 16.23
CA GLN A 12 42.44 13.28 15.17
C GLN A 12 41.21 13.88 14.50
N LYS A 13 40.20 13.06 14.18
CA LYS A 13 38.96 13.54 13.56
C LYS A 13 38.11 14.43 14.47
N PHE A 14 38.14 14.21 15.77
CA PHE A 14 37.50 15.10 16.74
C PHE A 14 38.22 16.46 16.81
N GLU A 15 39.56 16.46 16.81
CA GLU A 15 40.35 17.69 16.75
C GLU A 15 40.07 18.47 15.45
N GLU A 16 39.99 17.78 14.31
CA GLU A 16 39.61 18.38 13.02
C GLU A 16 38.20 19.02 13.07
N LEU A 17 37.23 18.38 13.74
CA LEU A 17 35.87 18.92 13.90
C LEU A 17 35.84 20.18 14.79
N VAL A 18 36.62 20.20 15.87
CA VAL A 18 36.74 21.38 16.73
C VAL A 18 37.39 22.53 15.96
N CYS A 19 38.50 22.26 15.26
CA CYS A 19 39.18 23.26 14.43
C CYS A 19 38.27 23.80 13.32
N LEU A 20 37.46 22.94 12.68
CA LEU A 20 36.44 23.37 11.71
C LEU A 20 35.40 24.30 12.37
N SER A 21 34.96 23.97 13.58
CA SER A 21 33.99 24.77 14.34
C SER A 21 34.55 26.15 14.71
N ASP A 22 35.80 26.21 15.15
CA ASP A 22 36.50 27.47 15.43
C ASP A 22 36.67 28.29 14.14
N GLY A 23 37.01 27.64 13.02
CA GLY A 23 37.09 28.29 11.71
C GLY A 23 35.76 28.93 11.28
N TYR A 24 34.62 28.32 11.63
CA TYR A 24 33.31 28.91 11.33
C TYR A 24 32.99 30.15 12.17
N VAL A 25 33.55 30.29 13.37
CA VAL A 25 33.38 31.51 14.20
C VAL A 25 33.97 32.74 13.52
N GLU A 26 35.09 32.56 12.81
CA GLU A 26 35.79 33.63 12.12
C GLU A 26 35.35 33.82 10.66
N SER A 27 34.67 32.82 10.09
CA SER A 27 34.18 32.84 8.71
C SER A 27 32.96 33.76 8.52
N SER A 28 32.72 34.18 7.27
CA SER A 28 31.45 34.79 6.85
C SER A 28 30.46 33.77 6.27
N ASP A 29 30.61 32.49 6.58
CA ASP A 29 29.76 31.43 6.04
C ASP A 29 28.34 31.52 6.59
N ALA A 30 27.36 31.20 5.75
CA ALA A 30 25.96 31.18 6.16
C ALA A 30 25.66 29.94 7.00
N MET A 31 24.74 30.06 7.98
CA MET A 31 24.39 28.98 8.90
C MET A 31 24.06 27.64 8.23
N HIS A 32 23.34 27.67 7.10
CA HIS A 32 22.96 26.46 6.37
C HIS A 32 24.15 25.76 5.67
N ASP A 33 25.24 26.47 5.38
CA ASP A 33 26.47 25.88 4.83
C ASP A 33 27.37 25.37 5.96
N ILE A 34 27.39 26.06 7.11
CA ILE A 34 27.98 25.58 8.37
C ILE A 34 27.36 24.23 8.75
N GLU A 35 26.02 24.13 8.77
CA GLU A 35 25.30 22.89 9.07
C GLU A 35 25.72 21.71 8.17
N LYS A 36 25.87 21.94 6.86
CA LYS A 36 26.30 20.90 5.91
C LYS A 36 27.75 20.47 6.16
N GLY A 37 28.64 21.42 6.43
CA GLY A 37 30.04 21.12 6.74
C GLY A 37 30.18 20.27 8.01
N LEU A 38 29.50 20.67 9.08
CA LEU A 38 29.43 19.91 10.33
C LEU A 38 28.83 18.51 10.12
N LEU A 39 27.74 18.40 9.36
CA LEU A 39 27.14 17.10 9.03
C LEU A 39 28.14 16.18 8.31
N SER A 40 28.90 16.70 7.34
CA SER A 40 29.91 15.93 6.62
C SER A 40 30.97 15.34 7.55
N GLU A 41 31.49 16.14 8.48
CA GLU A 41 32.48 15.64 9.46
C GLU A 41 31.87 14.66 10.48
N LEU A 42 30.64 14.90 10.95
CA LEU A 42 29.93 13.97 11.82
C LEU A 42 29.69 12.62 11.17
N LEU A 43 29.34 12.59 9.87
CA LEU A 43 29.23 11.34 9.10
C LEU A 43 30.58 10.62 9.00
N SER A 44 31.67 11.36 8.80
CA SER A 44 33.03 10.80 8.73
C SER A 44 33.45 10.15 10.06
N ILE A 45 33.15 10.81 11.19
CA ILE A 45 33.38 10.28 12.54
C ILE A 45 32.49 9.05 12.80
N GLY A 46 31.20 9.12 12.44
CA GLY A 46 30.26 8.00 12.55
C GLY A 46 30.75 6.74 11.81
N LEU A 47 31.33 6.92 10.62
CA LEU A 47 31.92 5.81 9.85
C LEU A 47 33.12 5.18 10.57
N LEU A 48 33.98 5.97 11.19
CA LEU A 48 35.12 5.48 11.98
C LEU A 48 34.66 4.75 13.25
N LEU A 49 33.66 5.29 13.95
CA LEU A 49 33.04 4.64 15.11
C LEU A 49 32.45 3.28 14.74
N LEU A 50 31.76 3.21 13.59
CA LEU A 50 31.20 1.96 13.11
C LEU A 50 32.31 0.92 12.82
N ARG A 51 33.42 1.33 12.20
CA ARG A 51 34.59 0.44 12.00
C ARG A 51 35.17 -0.04 13.33
N TYR A 52 35.29 0.84 14.32
CA TYR A 52 35.77 0.50 15.65
C TYR A 52 34.86 -0.53 16.35
N ILE A 53 33.54 -0.33 16.27
CA ILE A 53 32.54 -1.26 16.82
C ILE A 53 32.64 -2.62 16.13
N ILE A 54 32.70 -2.65 14.80
CA ILE A 54 32.83 -3.89 14.01
C ILE A 54 34.11 -4.64 14.40
N ALA A 55 35.25 -3.95 14.56
CA ALA A 55 36.49 -4.57 15.00
C ALA A 55 36.37 -5.17 16.42
N GLY A 56 35.66 -4.49 17.33
CA GLY A 56 35.33 -5.01 18.66
C GLY A 56 34.44 -6.24 18.61
N LYS A 57 33.37 -6.20 17.80
CA LYS A 57 32.41 -7.29 17.60
C LYS A 57 33.07 -8.50 16.94
N LEU A 58 34.01 -8.30 16.02
CA LEU A 58 34.82 -9.36 15.43
C LEU A 58 35.66 -10.10 16.49
N LYS A 59 36.22 -9.39 17.47
CA LYS A 59 36.92 -10.03 18.60
C LYS A 59 35.94 -10.81 19.49
N GLN A 60 34.78 -10.23 19.79
CA GLN A 60 33.73 -10.89 20.59
C GLN A 60 33.19 -12.15 19.91
N CYS A 61 33.09 -12.19 18.58
CA CYS A 61 32.63 -13.37 17.84
C CYS A 61 33.46 -14.65 18.10
N LYS A 62 34.66 -14.54 18.70
CA LYS A 62 35.45 -15.69 19.12
C LYS A 62 34.82 -16.48 20.26
N SER A 63 34.01 -15.85 21.12
CA SER A 63 33.30 -16.51 22.23
C SER A 63 31.92 -17.05 21.83
N TYR A 64 31.60 -17.03 20.53
CA TYR A 64 30.38 -17.61 19.98
C TYR A 64 30.72 -18.80 19.09
N GLU A 65 29.92 -19.84 19.22
CA GLU A 65 29.93 -21.02 18.36
C GLU A 65 28.68 -21.05 17.48
N PHE A 66 28.75 -21.81 16.39
CA PHE A 66 27.57 -22.05 15.58
C PHE A 66 26.67 -23.01 16.33
N ASP A 67 25.40 -22.67 16.44
CA ASP A 67 24.39 -23.53 17.03
C ASP A 67 23.94 -24.53 15.93
N VAL A 68 24.64 -25.66 15.86
CA VAL A 68 24.44 -26.73 14.89
C VAL A 68 24.11 -28.03 15.62
N ASP A 69 23.12 -28.76 15.08
CA ASP A 69 22.81 -30.09 15.59
C ASP A 69 23.99 -31.06 15.36
N ASN A 70 24.08 -32.01 16.29
CA ASN A 70 25.26 -32.70 16.82
C ASN A 70 26.08 -33.57 15.82
N GLN A 71 26.53 -33.03 14.67
CA GLN A 71 27.51 -33.65 13.76
C GLN A 71 28.07 -32.75 12.62
N ALA A 72 27.56 -31.53 12.42
CA ALA A 72 28.07 -30.64 11.37
C ALA A 72 29.29 -29.82 11.85
N ALA A 73 30.49 -30.35 11.67
CA ALA A 73 31.71 -29.58 11.95
C ALA A 73 31.85 -28.38 11.00
N CYS A 74 31.77 -27.16 11.55
CA CYS A 74 32.02 -25.94 10.78
C CYS A 74 33.52 -25.76 10.54
N GLN A 75 33.96 -25.96 9.29
CA GLN A 75 35.37 -25.84 8.93
C GLN A 75 35.73 -24.39 8.57
N SER A 76 36.81 -23.86 9.12
CA SER A 76 37.31 -22.53 8.70
C SER A 76 37.79 -22.57 7.24
N LYS A 77 37.45 -21.52 6.46
CA LYS A 77 37.87 -21.35 5.06
C LYS A 77 38.66 -20.05 4.85
N GLY A 78 39.24 -19.49 5.91
CA GLY A 78 40.02 -18.26 5.87
C GLY A 78 39.22 -16.99 6.11
N LYS A 79 39.60 -15.88 5.48
CA LYS A 79 38.96 -14.56 5.61
C LYS A 79 38.38 -14.11 4.28
N LYS A 80 37.25 -13.40 4.33
CA LYS A 80 36.64 -12.79 3.15
C LYS A 80 36.18 -11.37 3.45
N ALA A 81 36.40 -10.48 2.49
CA ALA A 81 35.86 -9.13 2.52
C ALA A 81 34.37 -9.13 2.13
N ARG A 82 33.55 -8.25 2.72
CA ARG A 82 32.34 -7.76 2.04
C ARG A 82 32.26 -6.26 2.10
N ARG A 83 31.64 -5.70 1.07
CA ARG A 83 31.18 -4.32 1.07
C ARG A 83 29.95 -4.20 1.97
N TYR A 84 29.87 -3.10 2.69
CA TYR A 84 28.71 -2.68 3.47
C TYR A 84 28.55 -1.17 3.31
N LEU A 85 27.34 -0.71 3.01
CA LEU A 85 26.99 0.70 2.93
C LEU A 85 26.12 1.02 4.14
N SER A 86 26.66 1.83 5.03
CA SER A 86 25.96 2.36 6.19
C SER A 86 25.39 3.74 5.88
N LEU A 87 24.57 4.29 6.80
CA LEU A 87 24.14 5.68 6.73
C LEU A 87 25.31 6.67 6.74
N PHE A 88 26.47 6.27 7.28
CA PHE A 88 27.69 7.07 7.37
C PHE A 88 28.63 6.88 6.16
N GLY A 89 28.26 6.04 5.19
CA GLY A 89 29.08 5.76 4.03
C GLY A 89 29.57 4.32 3.91
N PRO A 90 30.36 4.03 2.86
CA PRO A 90 30.80 2.68 2.52
C PRO A 90 31.98 2.22 3.39
N LEU A 91 31.97 0.92 3.73
CA LEU A 91 33.07 0.25 4.42
C LEU A 91 33.26 -1.19 3.93
N SER A 92 34.45 -1.72 4.18
CA SER A 92 34.83 -3.10 3.88
C SER A 92 35.01 -3.88 5.18
N ILE A 93 34.26 -4.97 5.34
CA ILE A 93 34.30 -5.82 6.52
C ILE A 93 35.11 -7.08 6.19
N GLN A 94 36.29 -7.20 6.79
CA GLN A 94 37.08 -8.42 6.77
C GLN A 94 36.60 -9.37 7.86
N ARG A 95 36.16 -10.57 7.48
CA ARG A 95 35.59 -11.52 8.43
C ARG A 95 35.96 -12.98 8.13
N PRO A 96 36.11 -13.83 9.15
CA PRO A 96 36.32 -15.26 8.96
C PRO A 96 35.14 -15.93 8.25
N SER A 97 35.44 -16.78 7.27
CA SER A 97 34.48 -17.66 6.60
C SER A 97 34.56 -19.06 7.20
N HIS A 98 33.39 -19.70 7.31
CA HIS A 98 33.31 -21.11 7.70
C HIS A 98 32.38 -21.84 6.72
N TRP A 99 32.64 -23.11 6.49
CA TRP A 99 31.76 -23.99 5.72
C TRP A 99 30.98 -24.88 6.69
N ALA A 100 29.65 -24.79 6.62
CA ALA A 100 28.74 -25.73 7.25
C ALA A 100 28.22 -26.70 6.17
N SER A 101 28.18 -27.99 6.45
CA SER A 101 27.84 -29.03 5.47
C SER A 101 26.45 -28.85 4.85
N ASP A 102 25.48 -28.38 5.63
CA ASP A 102 24.08 -28.21 5.27
C ASP A 102 23.74 -26.78 4.78
N LYS A 103 24.47 -25.77 5.27
CA LYS A 103 24.24 -24.36 4.92
C LYS A 103 25.24 -23.81 3.91
N GLY A 104 26.31 -24.51 3.59
CA GLY A 104 27.42 -23.97 2.80
C GLY A 104 28.20 -22.88 3.55
N VAL A 105 28.65 -21.81 2.85
CA VAL A 105 29.48 -20.77 3.48
C VAL A 105 28.67 -19.90 4.45
N VAL A 106 29.13 -19.79 5.70
CA VAL A 106 28.57 -18.96 6.78
C VAL A 106 29.64 -18.03 7.37
N TYR A 107 29.22 -16.91 7.96
CA TYR A 107 30.12 -15.94 8.59
C TYR A 107 29.55 -15.57 9.96
N LYS A 108 30.25 -15.94 11.05
CA LYS A 108 29.79 -15.63 12.42
C LYS A 108 29.50 -14.14 12.61
N LEU A 109 30.36 -13.27 12.07
CA LEU A 109 30.18 -11.84 12.19
C LEU A 109 28.91 -11.34 11.47
N ASP A 110 28.53 -11.93 10.33
CA ASP A 110 27.32 -11.54 9.60
C ASP A 110 26.06 -11.90 10.38
N GLU A 111 26.06 -13.03 11.09
CA GLU A 111 24.93 -13.42 11.94
C GLU A 111 24.90 -12.61 13.24
N HIS A 112 26.05 -12.37 13.86
CA HIS A 112 26.15 -11.60 15.10
C HIS A 112 25.77 -10.12 14.93
N LEU A 113 26.12 -9.52 13.80
CA LEU A 113 25.75 -8.14 13.46
C LEU A 113 24.44 -8.05 12.68
N GLN A 114 23.80 -9.20 12.39
CA GLN A 114 22.62 -9.29 11.55
C GLN A 114 22.79 -8.53 10.21
N LEU A 115 23.92 -8.74 9.52
CA LEU A 115 24.16 -8.06 8.26
C LEU A 115 23.22 -8.59 7.15
N PRO A 116 22.74 -7.72 6.25
CA PRO A 116 21.92 -8.11 5.09
C PRO A 116 22.56 -9.22 4.27
N ARG A 117 21.79 -10.09 3.61
CA ARG A 117 22.37 -11.16 2.77
C ARG A 117 22.48 -10.79 1.31
N GLY A 118 21.38 -10.37 0.70
CA GLY A 118 21.29 -10.10 -0.73
C GLY A 118 21.79 -8.72 -1.15
N SER A 119 22.07 -7.85 -0.18
CA SER A 119 22.47 -6.46 -0.40
C SER A 119 23.73 -6.09 0.37
N TYR A 120 24.43 -5.06 -0.11
CA TYR A 120 25.45 -4.38 0.67
C TYR A 120 24.89 -3.16 1.39
N TRP A 121 23.68 -2.69 1.06
CA TRP A 121 22.99 -1.62 1.80
C TRP A 121 22.59 -2.12 3.17
N SER A 122 22.81 -1.33 4.23
CA SER A 122 22.26 -1.59 5.55
C SER A 122 20.73 -1.68 5.50
N TYR A 123 20.11 -2.37 6.46
CA TYR A 123 18.65 -2.41 6.53
C TYR A 123 18.03 -1.02 6.67
N ASN A 124 18.67 -0.08 7.38
CA ASN A 124 18.20 1.31 7.44
C ASN A 124 18.09 1.96 6.05
N ILE A 125 19.09 1.75 5.18
CA ILE A 125 19.01 2.28 3.80
C ILE A 125 17.93 1.54 3.00
N GLN A 126 17.85 0.22 3.15
CA GLN A 126 16.84 -0.58 2.45
C GLN A 126 15.42 -0.16 2.82
N GLU A 127 15.15 0.03 4.11
CA GLU A 127 13.88 0.52 4.66
C GLU A 127 13.56 1.90 4.12
N LEU A 128 14.43 2.88 4.37
CA LEU A 128 14.16 4.28 4.05
C LEU A 128 13.99 4.52 2.53
N VAL A 129 14.86 3.90 1.72
CA VAL A 129 14.72 3.98 0.24
C VAL A 129 13.52 3.16 -0.23
N GLY A 130 13.24 2.01 0.39
CA GLY A 130 12.09 1.18 0.06
C GLY A 130 10.77 1.90 0.30
N GLU A 131 10.64 2.57 1.45
CA GLU A 131 9.50 3.40 1.80
C GLU A 131 9.35 4.57 0.83
N SER A 132 10.43 5.29 0.54
CA SER A 132 10.39 6.40 -0.43
C SER A 132 10.05 5.93 -1.85
N ALA A 133 10.58 4.78 -2.28
CA ALA A 133 10.32 4.19 -3.60
C ALA A 133 8.90 3.62 -3.73
N SER A 134 8.24 3.34 -2.61
CA SER A 134 6.83 2.95 -2.60
C SER A 134 5.91 4.13 -2.93
N GLU A 135 6.35 5.38 -2.73
CA GLU A 135 5.62 6.62 -3.05
C GLU A 135 6.05 7.26 -4.36
N ASN A 136 7.36 7.42 -4.51
CA ASN A 136 7.95 8.24 -5.54
C ASN A 136 8.46 7.37 -6.69
N ASP A 137 8.78 8.01 -7.81
CA ASP A 137 9.56 7.33 -8.84
C ASP A 137 10.96 6.96 -8.30
N PHE A 138 11.61 5.98 -8.93
CA PHE A 138 12.86 5.43 -8.41
C PHE A 138 14.04 6.41 -8.41
N ARG A 139 14.05 7.44 -9.27
CA ARG A 139 15.10 8.47 -9.23
C ARG A 139 14.90 9.39 -8.05
N GLU A 140 13.66 9.84 -7.84
CA GLU A 140 13.34 10.69 -6.69
C GLU A 140 13.50 9.93 -5.36
N SER A 141 13.26 8.61 -5.35
CA SER A 141 13.37 7.80 -4.13
C SER A 141 14.74 7.78 -3.45
N VAL A 142 15.80 8.14 -4.18
CA VAL A 142 17.17 8.23 -3.66
C VAL A 142 17.67 9.67 -3.57
N HIS A 143 16.93 10.64 -4.12
CA HIS A 143 17.39 12.01 -4.30
C HIS A 143 17.69 12.68 -2.95
N LEU A 144 16.73 12.68 -2.03
CA LEU A 144 16.89 13.32 -0.73
C LEU A 144 18.00 12.65 0.11
N PHE A 145 18.09 11.32 0.04
CA PHE A 145 19.16 10.57 0.72
C PHE A 145 20.55 10.90 0.19
N ASN A 146 20.71 11.02 -1.12
CA ASN A 146 21.97 11.45 -1.71
C ASN A 146 22.31 12.89 -1.36
N LYS A 147 21.31 13.78 -1.33
CA LYS A 147 21.49 15.18 -0.96
C LYS A 147 21.93 15.35 0.50
N LEU A 148 21.39 14.52 1.41
CA LEU A 148 21.68 14.61 2.84
C LEU A 148 22.93 13.83 3.26
N LEU A 149 23.12 12.62 2.73
CA LEU A 149 24.13 11.68 3.22
C LEU A 149 25.29 11.44 2.24
N ASN A 150 25.23 12.00 1.02
CA ASN A 150 26.26 11.88 -0.01
C ASN A 150 26.68 10.42 -0.31
N LEU A 151 25.71 9.52 -0.42
CA LEU A 151 25.95 8.07 -0.55
C LEU A 151 26.04 7.55 -2.00
N ASP A 152 25.81 8.40 -3.00
CA ASP A 152 25.75 8.04 -4.44
C ASP A 152 24.83 6.82 -4.74
N LEU A 153 23.67 6.78 -4.09
CA LEU A 153 22.65 5.76 -4.31
C LEU A 153 22.08 5.91 -5.73
N ARG A 154 22.14 4.83 -6.51
CA ARG A 154 21.61 4.78 -7.87
C ARG A 154 20.16 4.33 -7.89
N TRP A 155 19.34 4.89 -8.78
CA TRP A 155 17.93 4.55 -8.91
C TRP A 155 17.71 3.07 -9.29
N GLU A 156 18.63 2.43 -10.03
CA GLU A 156 18.59 1.01 -10.35
C GLU A 156 18.74 0.14 -9.10
N SER A 157 19.48 0.63 -8.10
CA SER A 157 19.62 -0.04 -6.80
C SER A 157 18.35 0.13 -5.96
N SER A 158 17.67 1.27 -6.07
CA SER A 158 16.34 1.46 -5.49
C SER A 158 15.32 0.47 -6.06
N VAL A 159 15.30 0.27 -7.39
CA VAL A 159 14.47 -0.77 -8.04
C VAL A 159 14.76 -2.14 -7.44
N ARG A 160 16.04 -2.56 -7.41
CA ARG A 160 16.43 -3.87 -6.87
C ARG A 160 16.04 -4.04 -5.40
N ASN A 161 16.23 -2.99 -4.60
CA ASN A 161 15.85 -2.98 -3.19
C ASN A 161 14.34 -3.16 -3.02
N THR A 162 13.53 -2.35 -3.72
CA THR A 162 12.06 -2.46 -3.65
C THR A 162 11.57 -3.83 -4.08
N LEU A 163 12.14 -4.41 -5.14
CA LEU A 163 11.75 -5.76 -5.59
C LEU A 163 12.20 -6.85 -4.61
N ASN A 164 13.37 -6.70 -4.00
CA ASN A 164 13.85 -7.62 -2.97
C ASN A 164 12.97 -7.57 -1.72
N LEU A 165 12.61 -6.38 -1.24
CA LEU A 165 11.70 -6.23 -0.10
C LEU A 165 10.31 -6.77 -0.43
N GLY A 166 9.74 -6.38 -1.58
CA GLY A 166 8.40 -6.80 -2.01
C GLY A 166 8.22 -8.33 -2.03
N GLN A 167 9.27 -9.12 -2.26
CA GLN A 167 9.19 -10.58 -2.27
C GLN A 167 8.89 -11.19 -0.87
N TYR A 168 9.20 -10.47 0.22
CA TYR A 168 8.99 -10.94 1.59
C TYR A 168 7.59 -10.62 2.12
N VAL A 169 6.83 -9.74 1.46
CA VAL A 169 5.57 -9.20 1.98
C VAL A 169 4.51 -10.29 2.13
N GLU A 170 4.45 -11.25 1.21
CA GLU A 170 3.50 -12.36 1.32
C GLU A 170 3.79 -13.19 2.57
N ALA A 171 5.02 -13.68 2.71
CA ALA A 171 5.44 -14.46 3.87
C ALA A 171 5.31 -13.68 5.18
N TYR A 172 5.49 -12.36 5.16
CA TYR A 172 5.30 -11.49 6.32
C TYR A 172 3.87 -11.52 6.83
N TYR A 173 2.89 -11.30 5.95
CA TYR A 173 1.47 -11.29 6.35
C TYR A 173 0.94 -12.70 6.63
N GLU A 174 1.49 -13.75 6.01
CA GLU A 174 1.19 -15.14 6.37
C GLU A 174 1.67 -15.49 7.79
N ALA A 175 2.87 -15.04 8.17
CA ALA A 175 3.44 -15.28 9.49
C ALA A 175 2.78 -14.43 10.60
N ARG A 176 2.06 -13.37 10.23
CA ARG A 176 1.41 -12.43 11.14
C ARG A 176 -0.05 -12.21 10.73
N PRO A 177 -0.91 -13.22 10.94
CA PRO A 177 -2.34 -13.05 10.68
C PRO A 177 -2.91 -11.91 11.53
N ALA A 178 -4.02 -11.33 11.06
CA ALA A 178 -4.70 -10.25 11.76
C ALA A 178 -5.05 -10.64 13.20
N LYS A 179 -4.90 -9.69 14.11
CA LYS A 179 -5.23 -9.89 15.52
C LYS A 179 -6.76 -9.93 15.68
N ALA A 180 -7.24 -10.90 16.45
CA ALA A 180 -8.64 -10.98 16.86
C ALA A 180 -9.07 -9.70 17.60
N GLU A 181 -10.26 -9.20 17.27
CA GLU A 181 -10.91 -8.09 17.99
C GLU A 181 -11.92 -8.69 18.98
N PRO A 182 -11.71 -8.56 20.30
CA PRO A 182 -12.49 -9.27 21.32
C PRO A 182 -13.88 -8.65 21.58
N GLU A 183 -14.04 -7.37 21.26
CA GLU A 183 -15.32 -6.67 21.41
C GLU A 183 -16.27 -6.98 20.25
N ALA A 184 -17.57 -6.91 20.51
CA ALA A 184 -18.59 -6.96 19.47
C ALA A 184 -18.48 -5.72 18.56
N VAL A 185 -17.90 -5.90 17.37
CA VAL A 185 -17.71 -4.85 16.35
C VAL A 185 -18.20 -5.35 15.00
N CYS A 186 -18.55 -4.41 14.12
CA CYS A 186 -18.89 -4.74 12.75
C CYS A 186 -17.66 -4.62 11.86
N PHE A 187 -17.61 -5.42 10.80
CA PHE A 187 -16.53 -5.38 9.82
C PHE A 187 -17.05 -5.06 8.42
N SER A 188 -16.20 -4.43 7.62
CA SER A 188 -16.45 -4.19 6.21
C SER A 188 -15.29 -4.71 5.39
N ALA A 189 -15.58 -5.47 4.34
CA ALA A 189 -14.63 -5.82 3.30
C ALA A 189 -15.11 -5.27 1.96
N SER A 190 -14.25 -4.54 1.25
CA SER A 190 -14.57 -3.98 -0.07
C SER A 190 -13.46 -4.31 -1.06
N PHE A 191 -13.86 -4.52 -2.31
CA PHE A 191 -12.99 -4.93 -3.40
C PHE A 191 -13.26 -4.07 -4.62
N ASP A 192 -12.20 -3.58 -5.25
CA ASP A 192 -12.29 -2.75 -6.46
C ASP A 192 -11.08 -2.98 -7.36
N GLY A 193 -11.24 -2.77 -8.67
CA GLY A 193 -10.23 -3.00 -9.69
C GLY A 193 -9.62 -1.72 -10.23
N LYS A 194 -8.28 -1.64 -10.25
CA LYS A 194 -7.55 -0.57 -10.95
C LYS A 194 -6.61 -1.12 -12.03
N GLY A 195 -6.71 -0.57 -13.25
CA GLY A 195 -5.85 -0.97 -14.36
C GLY A 195 -4.41 -0.44 -14.24
N VAL A 196 -3.42 -1.34 -14.15
CA VAL A 196 -1.98 -1.04 -14.11
C VAL A 196 -1.38 -1.01 -15.51
N PRO A 197 -0.70 0.09 -15.93
CA PRO A 197 -0.03 0.17 -17.24
C PRO A 197 1.11 -0.84 -17.40
N LYS A 198 1.09 -1.62 -18.48
CA LYS A 198 2.08 -2.69 -18.73
C LYS A 198 3.17 -2.31 -19.73
N ILE A 199 4.37 -2.85 -19.53
CA ILE A 199 5.42 -2.86 -20.55
C ILE A 199 4.88 -3.58 -21.78
N ARG A 200 4.97 -2.92 -22.94
CA ARG A 200 4.55 -3.52 -24.21
C ARG A 200 5.59 -4.57 -24.60
N LYS A 201 5.17 -5.81 -24.80
CA LYS A 201 6.00 -6.77 -25.55
C LYS A 201 6.13 -6.22 -26.98
N PRO A 202 7.33 -6.16 -27.58
CA PRO A 202 7.46 -5.81 -28.98
C PRO A 202 6.72 -6.87 -29.82
N LYS A 203 5.50 -6.56 -30.25
CA LYS A 203 4.88 -7.28 -31.36
C LYS A 203 5.56 -6.80 -32.64
N ALA A 204 5.88 -7.71 -33.55
CA ALA A 204 6.11 -7.34 -34.95
C ALA A 204 4.89 -6.53 -35.40
N ARG A 205 5.09 -5.24 -35.70
CA ARG A 205 3.99 -4.38 -36.17
C ARG A 205 3.59 -4.86 -37.56
N SER A 206 2.50 -5.62 -37.68
CA SER A 206 1.83 -5.77 -38.97
C SER A 206 0.95 -4.53 -39.18
N GLY A 207 1.39 -3.59 -40.03
CA GLY A 207 0.60 -2.43 -40.46
C GLY A 207 1.27 -1.05 -40.30
N ASN A 208 0.59 -0.03 -40.84
CA ASN A 208 1.09 1.35 -40.96
C ASN A 208 1.25 2.04 -39.58
N PRO A 209 2.45 2.49 -39.18
CA PRO A 209 2.72 3.10 -37.86
C PRO A 209 1.97 4.40 -37.55
N LYS A 210 1.30 5.02 -38.56
CA LYS A 210 0.60 6.31 -38.46
C LYS A 210 -0.92 6.21 -38.29
N ALA A 211 -1.50 5.01 -38.19
CA ALA A 211 -2.93 4.87 -37.96
C ALA A 211 -3.32 5.50 -36.60
N ARG A 212 -4.16 6.54 -36.64
CA ARG A 212 -4.72 7.16 -35.42
C ARG A 212 -5.69 6.18 -34.77
N LEU A 213 -5.60 6.05 -33.45
CA LEU A 213 -6.56 5.28 -32.65
C LEU A 213 -7.96 5.88 -32.78
N GLY A 214 -8.97 5.01 -32.83
CA GLY A 214 -10.38 5.42 -32.87
C GLY A 214 -10.81 6.15 -31.59
N LYS A 215 -11.94 6.86 -31.65
CA LYS A 215 -12.50 7.56 -30.49
C LYS A 215 -12.87 6.54 -29.40
N GLY A 216 -12.11 6.51 -28.31
CA GLY A 216 -12.29 5.58 -27.19
C GLY A 216 -11.24 4.47 -27.09
N GLU A 217 -10.42 4.26 -28.13
CA GLU A 217 -9.28 3.36 -28.05
C GLU A 217 -8.15 4.01 -27.24
N LYS A 218 -7.92 3.47 -26.03
CA LYS A 218 -6.84 3.94 -25.17
C LYS A 218 -5.51 3.31 -25.58
N PRO A 219 -4.45 4.09 -25.86
CA PRO A 219 -3.13 3.54 -26.17
C PRO A 219 -2.51 2.83 -24.95
N GLY A 220 -2.54 1.50 -24.91
CA GLY A 220 -1.76 0.71 -23.95
C GLY A 220 -2.48 -0.53 -23.43
N THR A 221 -1.71 -1.55 -23.06
CA THR A 221 -2.21 -2.72 -22.35
C THR A 221 -2.21 -2.42 -20.85
N LYS A 222 -3.39 -2.36 -20.24
CA LYS A 222 -3.53 -2.34 -18.78
C LYS A 222 -3.85 -3.74 -18.28
N GLN A 223 -3.34 -4.10 -17.10
CA GLN A 223 -3.72 -5.32 -16.38
C GLN A 223 -4.43 -4.91 -15.10
N MET A 224 -5.57 -5.52 -14.80
CA MET A 224 -6.33 -5.18 -13.60
C MET A 224 -5.59 -5.63 -12.34
N ALA A 225 -5.43 -4.73 -11.37
CA ALA A 225 -5.09 -5.05 -10.00
C ALA A 225 -6.36 -4.93 -9.16
N THR A 226 -6.70 -5.97 -8.41
CA THR A 226 -7.84 -5.95 -7.49
C THR A 226 -7.33 -5.60 -6.11
N VAL A 227 -7.84 -4.51 -5.57
CA VAL A 227 -7.60 -4.05 -4.21
C VAL A 227 -8.51 -4.80 -3.25
N SER A 228 -7.98 -5.14 -2.08
CA SER A 228 -8.70 -5.72 -0.96
C SER A 228 -8.53 -4.79 0.24
N VAL A 229 -9.64 -4.29 0.78
CA VAL A 229 -9.65 -3.41 1.96
C VAL A 229 -10.61 -3.94 2.98
N THR A 230 -10.10 -4.14 4.19
CA THR A 230 -10.88 -4.55 5.35
C THR A 230 -10.76 -3.52 6.47
N SER A 231 -11.76 -3.46 7.34
CA SER A 231 -11.77 -2.59 8.51
C SER A 231 -12.78 -3.08 9.53
N SER A 232 -12.62 -2.68 10.77
CA SER A 232 -13.71 -2.69 11.75
C SER A 232 -14.37 -1.32 11.83
N PHE A 233 -15.62 -1.28 12.26
CA PHE A 233 -16.37 -0.05 12.47
C PHE A 233 -17.46 -0.26 13.52
N LYS A 234 -17.85 0.84 14.18
CA LYS A 234 -19.04 0.85 15.03
C LYS A 234 -20.26 1.30 14.22
N PRO A 235 -21.40 0.59 14.30
CA PRO A 235 -22.63 1.01 13.63
C PRO A 235 -22.97 2.48 13.87
N LYS A 236 -23.27 3.21 12.80
CA LYS A 236 -23.57 4.64 12.85
C LYS A 236 -24.97 4.92 12.31
N GLN A 237 -25.87 5.28 13.22
CA GLN A 237 -27.24 5.66 12.88
C GLN A 237 -27.26 6.94 12.04
N ARG A 238 -27.95 6.88 10.89
CA ARG A 238 -28.07 7.97 9.91
C ARG A 238 -29.46 7.93 9.29
N SER A 239 -30.07 9.09 9.09
CA SER A 239 -31.34 9.17 8.35
C SER A 239 -31.08 9.14 6.84
N VAL A 240 -32.07 8.66 6.07
CA VAL A 240 -32.05 8.71 4.60
C VAL A 240 -31.79 10.13 4.11
N LYS A 241 -32.46 11.12 4.70
CA LYS A 241 -32.26 12.54 4.39
C LYS A 241 -30.81 12.99 4.61
N ALA A 242 -30.20 12.64 5.75
CA ALA A 242 -28.82 13.02 6.04
C ALA A 242 -27.83 12.40 5.04
N ILE A 243 -28.09 11.17 4.56
CA ILE A 243 -27.26 10.52 3.54
C ILE A 243 -27.44 11.20 2.18
N ALA A 244 -28.68 11.48 1.77
CA ALA A 244 -28.96 12.20 0.52
C ALA A 244 -28.32 13.60 0.52
N ASP A 245 -28.44 14.34 1.61
CA ASP A 245 -27.82 15.67 1.77
C ASP A 245 -26.28 15.59 1.75
N ALA A 246 -25.69 14.53 2.31
CA ALA A 246 -24.24 14.33 2.26
C ALA A 246 -23.73 14.01 0.84
N LEU A 247 -24.51 13.28 0.03
CA LEU A 247 -24.13 12.89 -1.33
C LEU A 247 -24.41 13.99 -2.37
N MET A 248 -25.46 14.80 -2.17
CA MET A 248 -25.94 15.77 -3.15
C MET A 248 -25.87 17.23 -2.70
N GLY A 249 -25.50 17.51 -1.45
CA GLY A 249 -25.60 18.85 -0.82
C GLY A 249 -26.98 19.11 -0.20
N VAL A 250 -27.14 20.20 0.56
CA VAL A 250 -28.42 20.56 1.19
C VAL A 250 -29.30 21.35 0.21
N GLU A 251 -30.61 21.06 0.18
CA GLU A 251 -31.58 21.84 -0.59
C GLU A 251 -31.71 23.27 -0.03
N ASN A 252 -31.73 24.27 -0.92
CA ASN A 252 -31.93 25.70 -0.65
C ASN A 252 -30.78 26.50 0.01
N GLU A 253 -29.54 25.98 0.06
CA GLU A 253 -28.39 26.90 0.18
C GLU A 253 -28.02 27.42 -1.23
N PRO A 254 -28.03 28.75 -1.49
CA PRO A 254 -27.36 29.26 -2.67
C PRO A 254 -25.91 28.80 -2.62
N GLN A 255 -25.36 28.34 -3.75
CA GLN A 255 -23.94 28.02 -3.90
C GLN A 255 -23.09 29.27 -3.67
N LYS A 256 -23.00 29.75 -2.43
CA LYS A 256 -21.92 30.62 -2.00
C LYS A 256 -20.72 29.71 -1.93
N ILE A 257 -19.83 29.84 -2.92
CA ILE A 257 -18.43 29.47 -2.79
C ILE A 257 -17.87 30.33 -1.64
N LYS A 258 -18.18 29.98 -0.39
CA LYS A 258 -17.35 30.39 0.73
C LYS A 258 -16.06 29.64 0.51
N LYS A 259 -15.08 30.30 -0.12
CA LYS A 259 -13.67 29.98 0.09
C LYS A 259 -13.46 30.05 1.60
N LYS A 260 -13.69 28.93 2.29
CA LYS A 260 -13.15 28.78 3.64
C LYS A 260 -11.66 29.03 3.48
N PRO A 261 -11.03 29.82 4.37
CA PRO A 261 -9.58 29.89 4.40
C PRO A 261 -9.07 28.44 4.41
N LYS A 262 -7.96 28.17 3.72
CA LYS A 262 -7.21 26.91 3.86
C LYS A 262 -6.84 26.78 5.34
N GLN A 263 -7.78 26.32 6.17
CA GLN A 263 -7.48 25.78 7.47
C GLN A 263 -6.58 24.60 7.19
N GLU A 264 -5.41 24.68 7.80
CA GLU A 264 -4.33 23.71 7.78
C GLU A 264 -4.85 22.28 7.60
N GLN A 265 -4.15 21.53 6.75
CA GLN A 265 -4.30 20.09 6.57
C GLN A 265 -4.02 19.35 7.90
N ARG A 266 -4.84 19.55 8.92
CA ARG A 266 -5.01 18.57 9.98
C ARG A 266 -5.84 17.47 9.35
N SER A 267 -5.21 16.32 9.16
CA SER A 267 -5.83 15.07 8.71
C SER A 267 -7.08 14.82 9.55
N LYS A 268 -8.25 15.23 9.06
CA LYS A 268 -9.52 14.72 9.58
C LYS A 268 -9.59 13.27 9.14
N LYS A 269 -9.03 12.36 9.96
CA LYS A 269 -9.36 10.94 9.87
C LYS A 269 -10.88 10.88 9.95
N ASN A 270 -11.54 10.49 8.86
CA ASN A 270 -12.96 10.18 8.88
C ASN A 270 -13.10 8.90 9.73
N GLY A 271 -13.15 9.07 11.06
CA GLY A 271 -13.01 8.03 12.07
C GLY A 271 -14.24 7.14 12.24
N TRP A 272 -14.83 6.68 11.13
CA TRP A 272 -15.86 5.65 11.18
C TRP A 272 -15.25 4.25 11.06
N HIS A 273 -14.24 4.10 10.21
CA HIS A 273 -13.50 2.86 10.04
C HIS A 273 -12.20 2.90 10.84
N GLU A 274 -11.94 1.80 11.53
CA GLU A 274 -10.77 1.52 12.36
C GLU A 274 -10.06 0.27 11.84
N ASN A 275 -8.83 0.04 12.33
CA ASN A 275 -8.02 -1.14 11.99
C ASN A 275 -7.95 -1.44 10.48
N ILE A 276 -7.87 -0.39 9.65
CA ILE A 276 -7.95 -0.56 8.19
C ILE A 276 -6.73 -1.30 7.67
N HIS A 277 -6.96 -2.39 6.94
CA HIS A 277 -5.92 -3.17 6.28
C HIS A 277 -6.12 -3.23 4.78
N ARG A 278 -5.02 -3.18 4.03
CA ARG A 278 -5.02 -3.01 2.58
C ARG A 278 -4.03 -3.96 1.93
N ARG A 279 -4.45 -4.60 0.84
CA ARG A 279 -3.59 -5.32 -0.12
C ARG A 279 -4.08 -5.09 -1.55
N ALA A 280 -3.26 -5.42 -2.53
CA ALA A 280 -3.67 -5.47 -3.93
C ALA A 280 -3.01 -6.63 -4.66
N PHE A 281 -3.75 -7.22 -5.59
CA PHE A 281 -3.35 -8.43 -6.28
C PHE A 281 -3.53 -8.24 -7.79
N LEU A 282 -2.44 -8.35 -8.54
CA LEU A 282 -2.41 -8.12 -9.97
C LEU A 282 -2.96 -9.33 -10.74
N ALA A 283 -4.03 -9.11 -11.50
CA ALA A 283 -4.77 -10.10 -12.28
C ALA A 283 -5.27 -11.30 -11.47
N ASP A 284 -5.53 -11.09 -10.19
CA ASP A 284 -5.97 -12.14 -9.28
C ASP A 284 -7.07 -11.61 -8.36
N GLN A 285 -8.29 -11.51 -8.92
CA GLN A 285 -9.46 -11.07 -8.17
C GLN A 285 -9.85 -12.08 -7.09
N ASP A 286 -9.63 -13.38 -7.35
CA ASP A 286 -9.99 -14.46 -6.44
C ASP A 286 -9.15 -14.38 -5.18
N LYS A 287 -7.81 -14.21 -5.33
CA LYS A 287 -6.92 -14.01 -4.19
C LYS A 287 -7.23 -12.74 -3.42
N ALA A 288 -7.61 -11.65 -4.09
CA ALA A 288 -7.99 -10.42 -3.40
C ALA A 288 -9.19 -10.59 -2.48
N VAL A 289 -10.23 -11.29 -2.98
CA VAL A 289 -11.43 -11.61 -2.21
C VAL A 289 -11.11 -12.60 -1.09
N ASP A 290 -10.43 -13.70 -1.42
CA ASP A 290 -10.05 -14.73 -0.45
C ASP A 290 -9.24 -14.15 0.71
N TYR A 291 -8.24 -13.32 0.41
CA TYR A 291 -7.40 -12.64 1.39
C TYR A 291 -8.23 -11.73 2.31
N GLY A 292 -9.13 -10.92 1.73
CA GLY A 292 -9.94 -9.98 2.51
C GLY A 292 -10.91 -10.69 3.44
N ILE A 293 -11.59 -11.74 2.94
CA ILE A 293 -12.53 -12.52 3.77
C ILE A 293 -11.77 -13.33 4.83
N GLN A 294 -10.59 -13.87 4.51
CA GLN A 294 -9.73 -14.55 5.49
C GLN A 294 -9.24 -13.58 6.58
N ASP A 295 -8.91 -12.34 6.22
CA ASP A 295 -8.55 -11.30 7.18
C ASP A 295 -9.71 -10.98 8.14
N ILE A 296 -10.95 -10.87 7.63
CA ILE A 296 -12.15 -10.74 8.47
C ILE A 296 -12.33 -11.96 9.38
N LYS A 297 -12.19 -13.18 8.85
CA LYS A 297 -12.26 -14.42 9.62
C LYS A 297 -11.27 -14.42 10.80
N ASN A 298 -10.04 -13.95 10.58
CA ASN A 298 -9.02 -13.91 11.61
C ASN A 298 -9.32 -12.86 12.70
N ARG A 299 -10.12 -11.84 12.40
CA ARG A 299 -10.48 -10.76 13.33
C ARG A 299 -11.74 -11.04 14.14
N ILE A 300 -12.74 -11.69 13.52
CA ILE A 300 -13.98 -12.05 14.20
C ILE A 300 -13.67 -13.04 15.31
N SER A 301 -13.89 -12.61 16.56
CA SER A 301 -13.79 -13.49 17.74
C SER A 301 -15.02 -13.46 18.65
N HIS A 302 -15.89 -12.48 18.46
CA HIS A 302 -17.14 -12.33 19.22
C HIS A 302 -18.34 -12.80 18.39
N THR A 303 -19.30 -13.51 19.01
CA THR A 303 -20.46 -14.12 18.32
C THR A 303 -21.41 -13.09 17.72
N ASP A 304 -21.51 -11.92 18.34
CA ASP A 304 -22.37 -10.81 17.87
C ASP A 304 -21.72 -9.96 16.77
N SER A 305 -20.44 -10.20 16.45
CA SER A 305 -19.77 -9.47 15.39
C SER A 305 -20.35 -9.86 14.04
N ARG A 306 -20.61 -8.84 13.20
CA ARG A 306 -21.18 -9.01 11.86
C ARG A 306 -20.29 -8.36 10.82
N PHE A 307 -20.42 -8.76 9.56
CA PHE A 307 -19.75 -8.07 8.48
C PHE A 307 -20.60 -7.92 7.23
N VAL A 308 -20.27 -6.88 6.45
CA VAL A 308 -20.89 -6.56 5.17
C VAL A 308 -19.85 -6.35 4.08
N VAL A 309 -20.28 -6.49 2.83
CA VAL A 309 -19.41 -6.34 1.66
C VAL A 309 -19.98 -5.33 0.67
N PRO A 310 -19.65 -4.02 0.79
CA PRO A 310 -20.00 -3.01 -0.20
C PRO A 310 -19.14 -3.12 -1.46
N ILE A 311 -19.75 -3.32 -2.65
CA ILE A 311 -19.06 -3.50 -3.94
C ILE A 311 -19.84 -2.91 -5.14
N ASP A 312 -19.16 -2.70 -6.27
CA ASP A 312 -19.69 -2.11 -7.51
C ASP A 312 -20.41 -3.12 -8.46
N ALA A 313 -20.54 -4.38 -8.04
CA ALA A 313 -21.02 -5.51 -8.85
C ALA A 313 -20.15 -5.85 -10.07
N GLY A 314 -18.82 -5.69 -9.96
CA GLY A 314 -17.87 -6.22 -10.92
C GLY A 314 -18.10 -7.70 -11.27
N ILE A 315 -17.77 -8.09 -12.51
CA ILE A 315 -18.02 -9.43 -13.05
C ILE A 315 -17.42 -10.51 -12.14
N GLY A 316 -18.27 -11.45 -11.70
CA GLY A 316 -17.89 -12.59 -10.86
C GLY A 316 -17.51 -12.25 -9.41
N LEU A 317 -17.58 -10.97 -9.00
CA LEU A 317 -17.17 -10.55 -7.67
C LEU A 317 -18.11 -11.09 -6.58
N GLU A 318 -19.41 -11.08 -6.85
CA GLU A 318 -20.44 -11.62 -5.96
C GLU A 318 -20.23 -13.12 -5.69
N ASP A 319 -20.09 -13.93 -6.74
CA ASP A 319 -19.89 -15.38 -6.60
C ASP A 319 -18.62 -15.70 -5.80
N LYS A 320 -17.55 -14.93 -5.99
CA LYS A 320 -16.28 -15.08 -5.26
C LYS A 320 -16.43 -14.71 -3.80
N VAL A 321 -17.15 -13.64 -3.48
CA VAL A 321 -17.44 -13.25 -2.09
C VAL A 321 -18.24 -14.36 -1.41
N LEU A 322 -19.34 -14.79 -2.01
CA LEU A 322 -20.17 -15.86 -1.45
C LEU A 322 -19.39 -17.18 -1.29
N GLY A 323 -18.56 -17.52 -2.28
CA GLY A 323 -17.68 -18.69 -2.22
C GLY A 323 -16.67 -18.61 -1.08
N ALA A 324 -16.05 -17.44 -0.87
CA ALA A 324 -15.10 -17.23 0.23
C ALA A 324 -15.78 -17.23 1.61
N VAL A 325 -16.96 -16.62 1.73
CA VAL A 325 -17.75 -16.66 2.97
C VAL A 325 -18.07 -18.10 3.37
N LYS A 326 -18.52 -18.91 2.41
CA LYS A 326 -18.79 -20.34 2.62
C LYS A 326 -17.51 -21.12 2.93
N LYS A 327 -16.42 -20.87 2.21
CA LYS A 327 -15.11 -21.53 2.44
C LYS A 327 -14.63 -21.34 3.87
N TYR A 328 -14.89 -20.18 4.47
CA TYR A 328 -14.42 -19.85 5.83
C TYR A 328 -15.48 -20.04 6.93
N GLY A 329 -16.67 -20.55 6.61
CA GLY A 329 -17.73 -20.80 7.60
C GLY A 329 -18.27 -19.52 8.25
N LEU A 330 -18.35 -18.43 7.48
CA LEU A 330 -18.72 -17.11 7.98
C LEU A 330 -20.19 -16.74 7.73
N GLU A 331 -21.01 -17.69 7.26
CA GLU A 331 -22.41 -17.45 6.90
C GLU A 331 -23.21 -16.82 8.03
N ASP A 332 -23.01 -17.30 9.27
CA ASP A 332 -23.72 -16.78 10.44
C ASP A 332 -23.34 -15.33 10.74
N ALA A 333 -22.08 -14.93 10.52
CA ALA A 333 -21.63 -13.56 10.77
C ALA A 333 -21.90 -12.60 9.59
N PHE A 334 -22.34 -13.11 8.43
CA PHE A 334 -22.46 -12.35 7.20
C PHE A 334 -23.83 -11.70 7.03
N ASP A 335 -23.87 -10.37 7.01
CA ASP A 335 -25.12 -9.62 6.82
C ASP A 335 -25.45 -9.30 5.36
N GLY A 336 -24.51 -9.57 4.44
CA GLY A 336 -24.76 -9.51 2.99
C GLY A 336 -23.84 -8.60 2.20
N ILE A 337 -24.04 -8.65 0.88
CA ILE A 337 -23.40 -7.78 -0.11
C ILE A 337 -24.28 -6.55 -0.32
N ILE A 338 -23.66 -5.37 -0.28
CA ILE A 338 -24.34 -4.09 -0.51
C ILE A 338 -23.86 -3.54 -1.84
N LEU A 339 -24.80 -3.19 -2.74
CA LEU A 339 -24.42 -2.51 -3.97
C LEU A 339 -23.93 -1.11 -3.63
N ASP A 340 -22.81 -0.67 -4.20
CA ASP A 340 -22.25 0.63 -3.88
C ASP A 340 -23.17 1.76 -4.34
N ILE A 341 -23.69 2.53 -3.37
CA ILE A 341 -24.59 3.65 -3.64
C ILE A 341 -23.95 4.73 -4.53
N ILE A 342 -22.62 4.90 -4.49
CA ILE A 342 -21.93 5.88 -5.33
C ILE A 342 -22.02 5.46 -6.80
N HIS A 343 -21.72 4.19 -7.10
CA HIS A 343 -21.87 3.63 -8.43
C HIS A 343 -23.32 3.68 -8.91
N VAL A 344 -24.29 3.35 -8.05
CA VAL A 344 -25.72 3.47 -8.36
C VAL A 344 -26.09 4.91 -8.70
N LEU A 345 -25.60 5.88 -7.94
CA LEU A 345 -25.86 7.31 -8.18
C LEU A 345 -25.31 7.78 -9.54
N GLU A 346 -24.18 7.24 -10.02
CA GLU A 346 -23.69 7.52 -11.38
C GLU A 346 -24.69 7.11 -12.46
N TYR A 347 -25.32 5.94 -12.32
CA TYR A 347 -26.39 5.49 -13.23
C TYR A 347 -27.61 6.41 -13.17
N VAL A 348 -28.02 6.85 -11.97
CA VAL A 348 -29.13 7.80 -11.82
C VAL A 348 -28.80 9.14 -12.49
N TRP A 349 -27.58 9.68 -12.31
CA TRP A 349 -27.15 10.91 -12.97
C TRP A 349 -27.11 10.80 -14.50
N ALA A 350 -26.68 9.66 -15.02
CA ALA A 350 -26.64 9.40 -16.45
C ALA A 350 -28.05 9.22 -17.04
N ALA A 351 -28.96 8.59 -16.29
CA ALA A 351 -30.38 8.53 -16.63
C ALA A 351 -31.01 9.93 -16.67
N ALA A 352 -30.75 10.76 -15.66
CA ALA A 352 -31.22 12.14 -15.62
C ALA A 352 -30.71 12.96 -16.82
N ALA A 353 -29.43 12.79 -17.19
CA ALA A 353 -28.85 13.45 -18.36
C ALA A 353 -29.51 13.00 -19.68
N ALA A 354 -29.86 11.72 -19.80
CA ALA A 354 -30.57 11.20 -20.97
C ALA A 354 -31.98 11.81 -21.09
N VAL A 355 -32.71 11.92 -19.98
CA VAL A 355 -34.09 12.43 -19.94
C VAL A 355 -34.14 13.95 -20.15
N PHE A 356 -33.40 14.72 -19.33
CA PHE A 356 -33.53 16.19 -19.30
C PHE A 356 -32.46 16.93 -20.10
N GLY A 357 -31.36 16.28 -20.48
CA GLY A 357 -30.17 16.93 -21.04
C GLY A 357 -29.25 17.53 -19.98
N GLU A 358 -27.94 17.56 -20.27
CA GLU A 358 -26.90 17.84 -19.25
C GLU A 358 -27.04 19.19 -18.55
N GLN A 359 -27.57 20.22 -19.23
CA GLN A 359 -27.66 21.59 -18.71
C GLN A 359 -28.99 21.90 -18.00
N SER A 360 -29.90 20.91 -17.89
CA SER A 360 -31.21 21.14 -17.29
C SER A 360 -31.14 21.24 -15.76
N LYS A 361 -31.74 22.30 -15.21
CA LYS A 361 -31.89 22.51 -13.75
C LYS A 361 -32.80 21.47 -13.09
N LEU A 362 -33.62 20.75 -13.87
CA LEU A 362 -34.51 19.70 -13.37
C LEU A 362 -33.79 18.40 -12.99
N ARG A 363 -32.52 18.23 -13.40
CA ARG A 363 -31.75 17.02 -13.10
C ARG A 363 -31.55 16.82 -11.60
N THR A 364 -31.10 17.84 -10.88
CA THR A 364 -30.72 17.69 -9.47
C THR A 364 -31.90 17.31 -8.57
N PRO A 365 -33.08 17.97 -8.64
CA PRO A 365 -34.24 17.53 -7.87
C PRO A 365 -34.68 16.11 -8.21
N TRP A 366 -34.73 15.77 -9.50
CA TRP A 366 -35.14 14.43 -9.94
C TRP A 366 -34.18 13.32 -9.48
N VAL A 367 -32.87 13.57 -9.53
CA VAL A 367 -31.86 12.63 -9.01
C VAL A 367 -32.01 12.47 -7.51
N ARG A 368 -32.33 13.53 -6.77
CA ARG A 368 -32.57 13.48 -5.33
C ARG A 368 -33.80 12.64 -4.98
N ASP A 369 -34.89 12.80 -5.73
CA ASP A 369 -36.10 12.00 -5.53
C ASP A 369 -35.82 10.52 -5.77
N MET A 370 -35.16 10.18 -6.88
CA MET A 370 -34.77 8.79 -7.16
C MET A 370 -33.79 8.23 -6.13
N LEU A 371 -32.77 9.00 -5.72
CA LEU A 371 -31.85 8.59 -4.66
C LEU A 371 -32.60 8.33 -3.35
N THR A 372 -33.57 9.18 -3.01
CA THR A 372 -34.38 9.02 -1.79
C THR A 372 -35.22 7.75 -1.85
N ASP A 373 -35.84 7.44 -2.99
CA ASP A 373 -36.57 6.18 -3.17
C ASP A 373 -35.64 4.96 -3.07
N LEU A 374 -34.46 5.01 -3.68
CA LEU A 374 -33.43 3.96 -3.57
C LEU A 374 -32.98 3.76 -2.11
N LEU A 375 -32.65 4.84 -1.39
CA LEU A 375 -32.25 4.77 0.03
C LEU A 375 -33.38 4.27 0.95
N ASN A 376 -34.64 4.35 0.52
CA ASN A 376 -35.79 3.74 1.18
C ASN A 376 -36.11 2.31 0.68
N SER A 377 -35.15 1.65 0.01
CA SER A 377 -35.28 0.31 -0.57
C SER A 377 -36.40 0.15 -1.61
N LYS A 378 -36.84 1.25 -2.25
CA LYS A 378 -37.89 1.22 -3.30
C LYS A 378 -37.30 1.01 -4.70
N THR A 379 -36.34 0.10 -4.83
CA THR A 379 -35.64 -0.16 -6.09
C THR A 379 -36.58 -0.55 -7.23
N GLN A 380 -37.60 -1.39 -6.95
CA GLN A 380 -38.59 -1.77 -7.96
C GLN A 380 -39.35 -0.55 -8.50
N LYS A 381 -39.78 0.35 -7.62
CA LYS A 381 -40.47 1.59 -8.01
C LYS A 381 -39.59 2.42 -8.96
N VAL A 382 -38.31 2.56 -8.65
CA VAL A 382 -37.37 3.33 -9.49
C VAL A 382 -37.19 2.66 -10.86
N ILE A 383 -37.13 1.34 -10.91
CA ILE A 383 -37.09 0.59 -12.18
C ILE A 383 -38.36 0.87 -13.00
N ASP A 384 -39.54 0.75 -12.37
CA ASP A 384 -40.84 0.97 -13.03
C ASP A 384 -40.98 2.41 -13.55
N ASP A 385 -40.53 3.39 -12.76
CA ASP A 385 -40.50 4.81 -13.13
C ASP A 385 -39.59 5.03 -14.36
N LEU A 386 -38.39 4.44 -14.38
CA LEU A 386 -37.47 4.54 -15.52
C LEU A 386 -38.02 3.88 -16.77
N VAL A 387 -38.68 2.73 -16.65
CA VAL A 387 -39.37 2.03 -17.76
C VAL A 387 -40.51 2.90 -18.30
N ALA A 388 -41.35 3.44 -17.43
CA ALA A 388 -42.45 4.32 -17.83
C ALA A 388 -41.93 5.60 -18.53
N ILE A 389 -40.85 6.20 -18.04
CA ILE A 389 -40.20 7.36 -18.68
C ILE A 389 -39.68 6.99 -20.06
N ARG A 390 -38.99 5.84 -20.19
CA ARG A 390 -38.47 5.35 -21.48
C ARG A 390 -39.59 5.20 -22.51
N ASP A 391 -40.71 4.62 -22.09
CA ASP A 391 -41.80 4.24 -22.99
C ASP A 391 -42.71 5.44 -23.36
N LYS A 392 -42.89 6.40 -22.44
CA LYS A 392 -43.72 7.59 -22.68
C LYS A 392 -42.95 8.74 -23.34
N THR A 393 -41.62 8.76 -23.22
CA THR A 393 -40.80 9.86 -23.76
C THR A 393 -40.24 9.50 -25.13
N LYS A 394 -40.40 10.39 -26.12
CA LYS A 394 -39.76 10.25 -27.45
C LYS A 394 -38.24 10.51 -27.37
N LEU A 395 -37.49 9.59 -26.76
CA LEU A 395 -36.03 9.67 -26.64
C LEU A 395 -35.34 9.24 -27.93
N SER A 396 -34.18 9.82 -28.22
CA SER A 396 -33.30 9.30 -29.26
C SER A 396 -32.79 7.90 -28.89
N LYS A 397 -32.36 7.12 -29.90
CA LYS A 397 -31.82 5.76 -29.69
C LYS A 397 -30.69 5.72 -28.66
N SER A 398 -29.76 6.68 -28.70
CA SER A 398 -28.64 6.76 -27.75
C SER A 398 -29.08 7.06 -26.32
N LYS A 399 -30.05 7.96 -26.14
CA LYS A 399 -30.63 8.28 -24.83
C LYS A 399 -31.41 7.11 -24.24
N SER A 400 -32.21 6.44 -25.07
CA SER A 400 -32.95 5.23 -24.68
C SER A 400 -31.99 4.10 -24.27
N GLN A 401 -30.89 3.91 -25.01
CA GLN A 401 -29.84 2.96 -24.61
C GLN A 401 -29.21 3.30 -23.26
N GLN A 402 -28.94 4.58 -22.97
CA GLN A 402 -28.39 4.97 -21.68
C GLN A 402 -29.38 4.70 -20.53
N LEU A 403 -30.67 4.94 -20.74
CA LEU A 403 -31.72 4.64 -19.76
C LEU A 403 -31.86 3.13 -19.54
N ASN A 404 -31.85 2.34 -20.61
CA ASN A 404 -31.90 0.88 -20.55
C ASN A 404 -30.71 0.27 -19.79
N LYS A 405 -29.52 0.90 -19.82
CA LYS A 405 -28.38 0.46 -19.00
C LYS A 405 -28.68 0.59 -17.51
N ALA A 406 -29.27 1.70 -17.08
CA ALA A 406 -29.65 1.89 -15.67
C ALA A 406 -30.73 0.89 -15.24
N ILE A 407 -31.78 0.73 -16.06
CA ILE A 407 -32.85 -0.26 -15.83
C ILE A 407 -32.24 -1.66 -15.66
N THR A 408 -31.46 -2.11 -16.65
CA THR A 408 -30.84 -3.45 -16.63
C THR A 408 -29.93 -3.63 -15.42
N TYR A 409 -29.13 -2.62 -15.09
CA TYR A 409 -28.20 -2.67 -13.95
C TYR A 409 -28.96 -2.79 -12.62
N PHE A 410 -30.00 -1.98 -12.40
CA PHE A 410 -30.80 -2.04 -11.18
C PHE A 410 -31.58 -3.35 -11.08
N THR A 411 -32.18 -3.83 -12.18
CA THR A 411 -32.89 -5.12 -12.20
C THR A 411 -31.97 -6.28 -11.86
N ASN A 412 -30.77 -6.34 -12.43
CA ASN A 412 -29.82 -7.43 -12.22
C ASN A 412 -29.21 -7.46 -10.79
N HIS A 413 -29.29 -6.36 -10.05
CA HIS A 413 -28.63 -6.21 -8.75
C HIS A 413 -29.58 -5.80 -7.62
N GLN A 414 -30.89 -5.85 -7.85
CA GLN A 414 -31.92 -5.40 -6.93
C GLN A 414 -31.84 -6.07 -5.55
N HIS A 415 -31.42 -7.34 -5.49
CA HIS A 415 -31.27 -8.09 -4.23
C HIS A 415 -30.17 -7.54 -3.31
N LYS A 416 -29.25 -6.72 -3.83
CA LYS A 416 -28.17 -6.05 -3.05
C LYS A 416 -28.52 -4.60 -2.67
N MET A 417 -29.73 -4.14 -2.99
CA MET A 417 -30.15 -2.73 -2.86
C MET A 417 -31.15 -2.49 -1.73
N ASP A 418 -31.19 -3.34 -0.70
CA ASP A 418 -31.96 -3.08 0.53
C ASP A 418 -31.26 -2.06 1.44
N TYR A 419 -31.05 -0.85 0.92
CA TYR A 419 -30.30 0.20 1.59
C TYR A 419 -30.93 0.58 2.94
N LEU A 420 -32.25 0.63 3.05
CA LEU A 420 -32.92 1.02 4.28
C LEU A 420 -32.62 0.05 5.42
N ALA A 421 -32.57 -1.26 5.15
CA ALA A 421 -32.20 -2.25 6.15
C ALA A 421 -30.75 -2.05 6.62
N PHE A 422 -29.80 -1.87 5.71
CA PHE A 422 -28.39 -1.62 6.05
C PHE A 422 -28.19 -0.29 6.79
N ILE A 423 -28.91 0.77 6.39
CA ILE A 423 -28.87 2.08 7.05
C ILE A 423 -29.41 1.98 8.49
N LYS A 424 -30.51 1.25 8.71
CA LYS A 424 -31.07 1.01 10.06
C LYS A 424 -30.12 0.22 10.96
N LYS A 425 -29.39 -0.75 10.39
CA LYS A 425 -28.29 -1.46 11.07
C LYS A 425 -27.05 -0.58 11.29
N GLY A 426 -27.02 0.63 10.72
CA GLY A 426 -25.91 1.56 10.86
C GLY A 426 -24.68 1.18 10.05
N TYR A 427 -24.85 0.47 8.92
CA TYR A 427 -23.75 -0.03 8.08
C TYR A 427 -23.31 0.95 7.00
N PRO A 428 -22.05 0.87 6.51
CA PRO A 428 -21.63 1.56 5.30
C PRO A 428 -22.39 1.01 4.10
N ILE A 429 -22.77 1.90 3.18
CA ILE A 429 -23.51 1.56 1.96
C ILE A 429 -22.74 1.93 0.69
N SER A 430 -21.47 2.32 0.84
CA SER A 430 -20.58 2.64 -0.27
C SER A 430 -19.27 1.88 -0.17
N SER A 431 -18.64 1.65 -1.33
CA SER A 431 -17.33 1.01 -1.44
C SER A 431 -16.16 2.02 -1.36
N ALA A 432 -16.42 3.22 -0.83
CA ALA A 432 -15.50 4.37 -0.85
C ALA A 432 -14.09 4.06 -0.30
N MET A 433 -13.96 3.13 0.65
CA MET A 433 -12.64 2.68 1.14
C MET A 433 -11.83 1.95 0.06
N ALA A 434 -12.47 1.09 -0.73
CA ALA A 434 -11.83 0.39 -1.83
C ALA A 434 -11.48 1.37 -2.95
N GLU A 435 -12.38 2.29 -3.31
CA GLU A 435 -12.09 3.33 -4.32
C GLU A 435 -10.90 4.21 -3.89
N SER A 436 -10.92 4.68 -2.63
CA SER A 436 -9.81 5.45 -2.05
C SER A 436 -8.51 4.65 -2.08
N THR A 437 -8.54 3.36 -1.75
CA THR A 437 -7.35 2.51 -1.79
C THR A 437 -6.89 2.22 -3.23
N CYS A 438 -7.79 2.05 -4.19
CA CYS A 438 -7.46 2.02 -5.62
C CYS A 438 -6.74 3.30 -6.06
N GLY A 439 -7.16 4.45 -5.53
CA GLY A 439 -6.46 5.73 -5.69
C GLY A 439 -5.07 5.71 -5.07
N HIS A 440 -4.98 5.54 -3.76
CA HIS A 440 -3.75 5.71 -3.02
C HIS A 440 -2.76 4.56 -3.22
N LEU A 441 -3.19 3.30 -3.11
CA LEU A 441 -2.31 2.14 -3.21
C LEU A 441 -1.91 1.86 -4.67
N VAL A 442 -2.84 1.90 -5.62
CA VAL A 442 -2.53 1.53 -7.01
C VAL A 442 -2.25 2.76 -7.87
N LYS A 443 -3.21 3.67 -8.05
CA LYS A 443 -3.15 4.74 -9.05
C LYS A 443 -1.98 5.70 -8.83
N GLU A 444 -1.81 6.23 -7.62
CA GLU A 444 -0.79 7.24 -7.29
C GLU A 444 0.63 6.75 -7.55
N ARG A 445 0.88 5.44 -7.41
CA ARG A 445 2.20 4.87 -7.63
C ARG A 445 2.39 4.24 -9.01
N MET A 446 1.36 3.61 -9.57
CA MET A 446 1.47 2.82 -10.80
C MET A 446 1.22 3.65 -12.07
N GLU A 447 0.54 4.79 -11.95
CA GLU A 447 0.15 5.66 -13.08
C GLU A 447 0.88 7.01 -13.11
N GLN A 448 2.03 7.16 -12.43
CA GLN A 448 2.87 8.35 -12.61
C GLN A 448 3.39 8.44 -14.05
N SER A 449 3.85 9.64 -14.42
CA SER A 449 4.20 9.97 -15.81
C SER A 449 5.18 8.95 -16.41
N GLY A 450 4.79 8.37 -17.55
CA GLY A 450 5.62 7.43 -18.31
C GLY A 450 5.76 6.01 -17.74
N MET A 451 5.23 5.71 -16.55
CA MET A 451 5.46 4.42 -15.90
C MET A 451 4.81 3.24 -16.62
N ARG A 452 5.56 2.14 -16.75
CA ARG A 452 5.12 0.86 -17.33
C ARG A 452 5.74 -0.29 -16.57
N TRP A 453 4.95 -1.33 -16.31
CA TRP A 453 5.35 -2.38 -15.38
C TRP A 453 5.35 -3.79 -16.00
N SER A 454 6.27 -4.64 -15.53
CA SER A 454 6.08 -6.09 -15.65
C SER A 454 5.06 -6.54 -14.60
N SER A 455 4.61 -7.79 -14.64
CA SER A 455 3.63 -8.27 -13.64
C SER A 455 4.27 -8.45 -12.28
N ASP A 456 5.43 -9.09 -12.27
CA ASP A 456 6.23 -9.30 -11.07
C ASP A 456 6.61 -7.97 -10.38
N SER A 457 7.09 -6.98 -11.15
CA SER A 457 7.51 -5.71 -10.55
C SER A 457 6.35 -4.87 -10.04
N ALA A 458 5.21 -4.84 -10.76
CA ALA A 458 4.00 -4.18 -10.28
C ALA A 458 3.51 -4.77 -8.96
N GLN A 459 3.45 -6.10 -8.86
CA GLN A 459 2.99 -6.78 -7.64
C GLN A 459 3.88 -6.44 -6.44
N LYS A 460 5.20 -6.62 -6.58
CA LYS A 460 6.18 -6.34 -5.50
C LYS A 460 6.16 -4.88 -5.02
N VAL A 461 5.98 -3.92 -5.94
CA VAL A 461 5.86 -2.51 -5.57
C VAL A 461 4.55 -2.22 -4.86
N MET A 462 3.43 -2.80 -5.32
CA MET A 462 2.13 -2.68 -4.63
C MET A 462 2.19 -3.31 -3.23
N ASP A 463 2.85 -4.45 -3.09
CA ASP A 463 3.01 -5.14 -1.81
C ASP A 463 3.83 -4.30 -0.81
N LEU A 464 4.98 -3.76 -1.22
CA LEU A 464 5.76 -2.88 -0.34
C LEU A 464 5.00 -1.60 0.02
N ARG A 465 4.25 -1.03 -0.93
CA ARG A 465 3.38 0.12 -0.66
C ARG A 465 2.25 -0.22 0.31
N ALA A 466 1.69 -1.43 0.23
CA ALA A 466 0.67 -1.90 1.17
C ALA A 466 1.22 -1.93 2.62
N VAL A 467 2.41 -2.50 2.83
CA VAL A 467 3.12 -2.47 4.13
C VAL A 467 3.24 -1.05 4.66
N LYS A 468 3.66 -0.10 3.82
CA LYS A 468 3.73 1.31 4.23
C LYS A 468 2.36 1.87 4.62
N LEU A 469 1.35 1.71 3.77
CA LEU A 469 0.01 2.28 4.00
C LEU A 469 -0.71 1.67 5.21
N ASN A 470 -0.35 0.45 5.60
CA ASN A 470 -0.85 -0.20 6.80
C ASN A 470 -0.06 0.20 8.07
N GLY A 471 1.09 0.87 7.93
CA GLY A 471 1.93 1.27 9.05
C GLY A 471 2.87 0.17 9.55
N ASP A 472 3.11 -0.87 8.75
CA ASP A 472 3.80 -2.09 9.15
C ASP A 472 5.30 -2.10 8.83
N MET A 473 5.87 -0.98 8.35
CA MET A 473 7.22 -0.97 7.76
C MET A 473 8.32 -1.42 8.72
N GLU A 474 8.35 -0.87 9.94
CA GLU A 474 9.37 -1.21 10.95
C GLU A 474 9.33 -2.70 11.29
N ASP A 475 8.12 -3.17 11.57
CA ASP A 475 7.78 -4.54 11.90
C ASP A 475 8.11 -5.52 10.75
N PHE A 476 7.86 -5.11 9.52
CA PHE A 476 8.21 -5.82 8.29
C PHE A 476 9.73 -5.92 8.11
N VAL A 477 10.48 -4.84 8.35
CA VAL A 477 11.96 -4.85 8.23
C VAL A 477 12.57 -5.79 9.26
N GLN A 478 12.04 -5.85 10.49
CA GLN A 478 12.49 -6.83 11.49
C GLN A 478 12.23 -8.27 11.03
N PHE A 479 11.08 -8.54 10.42
CA PHE A 479 10.80 -9.83 9.81
C PHE A 479 11.80 -10.19 8.70
N VAL A 480 12.17 -9.24 7.83
CA VAL A 480 13.18 -9.45 6.79
C VAL A 480 14.56 -9.75 7.41
N VAL A 481 14.97 -9.00 8.45
CA VAL A 481 16.23 -9.21 9.17
C VAL A 481 16.32 -10.64 9.72
N GLY A 482 15.24 -11.12 10.32
CA GLY A 482 15.11 -12.48 10.86
C GLY A 482 15.09 -13.56 9.77
N SER A 483 14.35 -13.34 8.68
CA SER A 483 14.25 -14.25 7.53
C SER A 483 15.59 -14.41 6.80
N GLU A 484 16.45 -13.39 6.85
CA GLU A 484 17.78 -13.43 6.28
C GLU A 484 18.84 -14.04 7.22
N ARG A 485 18.49 -14.72 8.33
CA ARG A 485 19.45 -15.48 9.18
C ARG A 485 19.70 -16.89 8.63
N LYS A 486 20.90 -17.46 8.79
CA LYS A 486 21.32 -18.73 8.11
C LYS A 486 21.41 -19.85 9.11
N ILE A 487 21.93 -19.46 10.25
CA ILE A 487 22.44 -20.29 11.31
C ILE A 487 22.40 -19.45 12.57
N ARG A 488 22.02 -20.08 13.68
CA ARG A 488 22.01 -19.44 14.99
C ARG A 488 23.41 -19.46 15.57
N LEU A 489 23.68 -18.53 16.48
CA LEU A 489 24.93 -18.49 17.24
C LEU A 489 24.60 -18.71 18.70
N ARG A 490 25.39 -19.56 19.36
CA ARG A 490 25.35 -19.79 20.80
C ARG A 490 26.57 -19.17 21.44
N LYS A 491 26.39 -18.53 22.59
CA LYS A 491 27.52 -18.05 23.41
C LYS A 491 28.12 -19.25 24.14
N MET A 492 29.42 -19.46 24.01
CA MET A 492 30.11 -20.52 24.73
C MET A 492 30.03 -20.24 26.24
N ALA A 493 29.80 -21.28 27.04
CA ALA A 493 29.90 -21.16 28.50
C ALA A 493 31.35 -20.78 28.87
N ALA A 494 31.48 -19.87 29.84
CA ALA A 494 32.77 -19.32 30.25
C ALA A 494 33.65 -20.36 30.96
#